data_AF-A0A4R6QLP4-F1
#
_entry.id   AF-A0A4R6QLP4-F1
#
_cell.length_a   1.000
_cell.length_b   1.000
_cell.length_c   1.000
_cell.angle_alpha   90.00
_cell.angle_beta   90.00
_cell.angle_gamma   90.00
#
_symmetry.space_group_name_H-M   'P 1'
#
loop_
_entity.id
_entity.type
_entity.pdbx_description
1 polymer ?
#
loop_
_entity_poly.entity_id
_entity_poly.type
_entity_poly.pdbx_seq_one_letter_code
_entity_poly.pdbx_strand_id
1 'polypeptide(L)'
;MKKLVLALCIALLALPALAQQDANRTSREREALRRTQAALKAAQDNQAGLQSEKAALSKEKELLAQQAQRARSQGQALQAELKQAQQELARLQAELDAQKRQTAEAQAAAEANEKQALSLQQQGRVLQALVDERTRVNLSLTALLERSTKLLAEAEAKNQQIYAVGLTLIEHLRKRTPYDRAAAADPLFGLAAVRLENEAEQLRSQLDLQRLVR
;
A
#
# COMPACT_ATOMS: atom_id res chain seq x y z
N MET A 1 -27.67 156.94 46.47
CA MET A 1 -27.36 156.17 47.69
C MET A 1 -28.01 154.79 47.66
N LYS A 2 -27.17 153.75 47.62
CA LYS A 2 -27.24 152.51 48.43
C LYS A 2 -28.17 151.32 48.10
N LYS A 3 -28.99 151.26 47.04
CA LYS A 3 -29.85 150.05 46.85
C LYS A 3 -29.88 149.35 45.49
N LEU A 4 -28.93 149.61 44.59
CA LEU A 4 -28.82 148.83 43.33
C LEU A 4 -27.40 148.33 43.05
N VAL A 5 -26.57 148.25 44.10
CA VAL A 5 -25.25 147.60 44.09
C VAL A 5 -25.35 146.11 44.51
N LEU A 6 -26.51 145.66 44.98
CA LEU A 6 -26.72 144.30 45.52
C LEU A 6 -27.11 143.24 44.46
N ALA A 7 -27.41 143.64 43.21
CA ALA A 7 -27.77 142.70 42.14
C ALA A 7 -26.56 142.25 41.30
N LEU A 8 -25.35 142.77 41.60
CA LEU A 8 -24.13 142.56 40.83
C LEU A 8 -23.26 141.39 41.34
N CYS A 9 -23.68 140.64 42.37
CA CYS A 9 -22.78 139.70 43.07
C CYS A 9 -23.19 138.21 43.07
N ILE A 10 -24.26 137.74 42.42
CA ILE A 10 -24.70 136.33 42.61
C ILE A 10 -24.89 135.48 41.33
N ALA A 11 -24.92 136.03 40.12
CA ALA A 11 -25.14 135.20 38.92
C ALA A 11 -23.90 134.99 38.02
N LEU A 12 -22.69 135.15 38.58
CA LEU A 12 -21.40 134.94 37.88
C LEU A 12 -20.81 133.52 38.07
N LEU A 13 -21.62 132.53 38.52
CA LEU A 13 -21.11 131.22 39.00
C LEU A 13 -21.56 129.99 38.19
N ALA A 14 -22.12 130.13 36.99
CA ALA A 14 -22.64 128.99 36.22
C ALA A 14 -21.95 128.75 34.86
N LEU A 15 -20.65 129.01 34.75
CA LEU A 15 -19.84 128.58 33.59
C LEU A 15 -18.54 127.90 34.07
N PRO A 16 -18.63 126.62 34.46
CA PRO A 16 -17.72 125.64 33.87
C PRO A 16 -18.41 124.27 33.76
N ALA A 17 -19.25 124.04 32.75
CA ALA A 17 -19.85 122.72 32.51
C ALA A 17 -19.80 122.27 31.04
N LEU A 18 -19.08 122.99 30.17
CA LEU A 18 -18.96 122.66 28.74
C LEU A 18 -17.60 122.11 28.32
N ALA A 19 -16.64 121.94 29.24
CA ALA A 19 -15.32 121.38 28.92
C ALA A 19 -15.18 119.88 29.26
N GLN A 20 -16.17 119.25 29.89
CA GLN A 20 -16.04 117.87 30.44
C GLN A 20 -16.83 116.80 29.67
N GLN A 21 -17.60 117.16 28.64
CA GLN A 21 -18.35 116.19 27.83
C GLN A 21 -17.58 115.64 26.62
N ASP A 22 -16.62 116.40 26.06
CA ASP A 22 -15.81 115.93 24.93
C ASP A 22 -14.71 114.92 25.34
N ALA A 23 -14.21 115.01 26.58
CA ALA A 23 -13.28 114.02 27.13
C ALA A 23 -13.92 112.64 27.36
N ASN A 24 -15.24 112.59 27.64
CA ASN A 24 -15.97 111.34 27.89
C ASN A 24 -16.42 110.62 26.61
N ARG A 25 -16.74 111.35 25.52
CA ARG A 25 -17.06 110.74 24.21
C ARG A 25 -15.82 110.16 23.54
N THR A 26 -14.71 110.89 23.54
CA THR A 26 -13.41 110.40 23.04
C THR A 26 -12.86 109.22 23.85
N SER A 27 -13.15 109.14 25.16
CA SER A 27 -12.81 107.98 26.00
C SER A 27 -13.66 106.75 25.67
N ARG A 28 -14.98 106.90 25.49
CA ARG A 28 -15.89 105.80 25.08
C ARG A 28 -15.58 105.25 23.70
N GLU A 29 -15.23 106.10 22.75
CA GLU A 29 -14.82 105.68 21.40
C GLU A 29 -13.47 104.94 21.44
N ARG A 30 -12.53 105.37 22.27
CA ARG A 30 -11.27 104.65 22.51
C ARG A 30 -11.48 103.31 23.21
N GLU A 31 -12.40 103.22 24.17
CA GLU A 31 -12.77 101.94 24.80
C GLU A 31 -13.49 101.00 23.82
N ALA A 32 -14.39 101.52 22.99
CA ALA A 32 -15.04 100.76 21.93
C ALA A 32 -14.02 100.25 20.90
N LEU A 33 -13.06 101.08 20.48
CA LEU A 33 -11.95 100.69 19.60
C LEU A 33 -11.03 99.65 20.24
N ARG A 34 -10.75 99.75 21.55
CA ARG A 34 -9.99 98.71 22.28
C ARG A 34 -10.75 97.39 22.34
N ARG A 35 -12.06 97.42 22.56
CA ARG A 35 -12.91 96.21 22.56
C ARG A 35 -13.00 95.58 21.17
N THR A 36 -13.14 96.37 20.11
CA THR A 36 -13.15 95.84 18.73
C THR A 36 -11.78 95.31 18.32
N GLN A 37 -10.68 95.97 18.70
CA GLN A 37 -9.33 95.45 18.49
C GLN A 37 -9.06 94.15 19.29
N ALA A 38 -9.56 94.06 20.53
CA ALA A 38 -9.46 92.84 21.33
C ALA A 38 -10.30 91.70 20.75
N ALA A 39 -11.52 91.99 20.28
CA ALA A 39 -12.38 91.02 19.60
C ALA A 39 -11.80 90.56 18.26
N LEU A 40 -11.17 91.47 17.51
CA LEU A 40 -10.49 91.16 16.25
C LEU A 40 -9.25 90.27 16.49
N LYS A 41 -8.44 90.58 17.52
CA LYS A 41 -7.34 89.71 17.95
C LYS A 41 -7.83 88.33 18.39
N ALA A 42 -8.87 88.26 19.22
CA ALA A 42 -9.45 87.00 19.63
C ALA A 42 -10.01 86.19 18.43
N ALA A 43 -10.61 86.85 17.44
CA ALA A 43 -11.06 86.20 16.21
C ALA A 43 -9.89 85.70 15.34
N GLN A 44 -8.79 86.46 15.27
CA GLN A 44 -7.56 86.06 14.57
C GLN A 44 -6.88 84.88 15.27
N ASP A 45 -6.81 84.89 16.61
CA ASP A 45 -6.26 83.79 17.41
C ASP A 45 -7.13 82.52 17.27
N ASN A 46 -8.45 82.66 17.28
CA ASN A 46 -9.37 81.54 17.01
C ASN A 46 -9.24 81.01 15.58
N GLN A 47 -9.07 81.89 14.58
CA GLN A 47 -8.85 81.48 13.20
C GLN A 47 -7.52 80.73 13.04
N ALA A 48 -6.45 81.21 13.69
CA ALA A 48 -5.16 80.54 13.70
C ALA A 48 -5.25 79.17 14.41
N GLY A 49 -5.97 79.09 15.54
CA GLY A 49 -6.25 77.83 16.24
C GLY A 49 -7.00 76.82 15.39
N LEU A 50 -8.09 77.24 14.74
CA LEU A 50 -8.88 76.39 13.83
C LEU A 50 -8.08 75.96 12.58
N GLN A 51 -7.19 76.81 12.05
CA GLN A 51 -6.31 76.44 10.94
C GLN A 51 -5.27 75.41 11.38
N SER A 52 -4.70 75.56 12.59
CA SER A 52 -3.81 74.58 13.21
C SER A 52 -4.51 73.22 13.43
N GLU A 53 -5.71 73.22 13.99
CA GLU A 53 -6.50 72.00 14.21
C GLU A 53 -6.87 71.32 12.89
N LYS A 54 -7.28 72.08 11.87
CA LYS A 54 -7.54 71.52 10.53
C LYS A 54 -6.30 70.87 9.93
N ALA A 55 -5.13 71.50 10.09
CA ALA A 55 -3.87 70.93 9.62
C ALA A 55 -3.43 69.70 10.41
N ALA A 56 -3.73 69.64 11.71
CA ALA A 56 -3.48 68.46 12.54
C ALA A 56 -4.41 67.30 12.15
N LEU A 57 -5.71 67.57 12.00
CA LEU A 57 -6.71 66.58 11.59
C LEU A 57 -6.51 66.10 10.16
N SER A 58 -6.02 66.94 9.23
CA SER A 58 -5.69 66.49 7.87
C SER A 58 -4.51 65.53 7.86
N LYS A 59 -3.45 65.81 8.63
CA LYS A 59 -2.30 64.92 8.80
C LYS A 59 -2.71 63.59 9.44
N GLU A 60 -3.58 63.62 10.45
CA GLU A 60 -4.09 62.43 11.11
C GLU A 60 -4.95 61.58 10.16
N LYS A 61 -5.81 62.21 9.35
CA LYS A 61 -6.57 61.52 8.29
C LYS A 61 -5.66 60.88 7.25
N GLU A 62 -4.61 61.56 6.82
CA GLU A 62 -3.63 61.00 5.87
C GLU A 62 -2.89 59.80 6.47
N LEU A 63 -2.46 59.88 7.73
CA LEU A 63 -1.84 58.77 8.45
C LEU A 63 -2.79 57.57 8.58
N LEU A 64 -4.04 57.80 9.00
CA LEU A 64 -5.05 56.76 9.12
C LEU A 64 -5.41 56.15 7.76
N ALA A 65 -5.47 56.96 6.69
CA ALA A 65 -5.70 56.45 5.34
C ALA A 65 -4.54 55.56 4.87
N GLN A 66 -3.28 55.97 5.13
CA GLN A 66 -2.12 55.15 4.82
C GLN A 66 -2.10 53.83 5.64
N GLN A 67 -2.43 53.89 6.92
CA GLN A 67 -2.54 52.70 7.77
C GLN A 67 -3.65 51.75 7.30
N ALA A 68 -4.84 52.29 6.98
CA ALA A 68 -5.94 51.51 6.44
C ALA A 68 -5.58 50.85 5.09
N GLN A 69 -4.85 51.56 4.24
CA GLN A 69 -4.39 51.01 2.96
C GLN A 69 -3.35 49.90 3.15
N ARG A 70 -2.40 50.07 4.08
CA ARG A 70 -1.43 49.02 4.45
C ARG A 70 -2.10 47.80 5.06
N ALA A 71 -3.07 48.00 5.95
CA ALA A 71 -3.83 46.91 6.55
C ALA A 71 -4.66 46.16 5.51
N ARG A 72 -5.26 46.87 4.53
CA ARG A 72 -5.97 46.24 3.41
C ARG A 72 -5.04 45.43 2.51
N SER A 73 -3.87 45.96 2.15
CA SER A 73 -2.90 45.21 1.33
C SER A 73 -2.36 43.98 2.06
N GLN A 74 -2.11 44.08 3.36
CA GLN A 74 -1.71 42.94 4.20
C GLN A 74 -2.82 41.90 4.29
N GLY A 75 -4.07 42.32 4.51
CA GLY A 75 -5.22 41.43 4.54
C GLY A 75 -5.42 40.67 3.22
N GLN A 76 -5.24 41.36 2.08
CA GLN A 76 -5.31 40.73 0.76
C GLN A 76 -4.18 39.73 0.53
N ALA A 77 -2.94 40.06 0.95
CA ALA A 77 -1.79 39.16 0.84
C ALA A 77 -2.01 37.89 1.68
N LEU A 78 -2.39 38.03 2.95
CA LEU A 78 -2.68 36.91 3.84
C LEU A 78 -3.84 36.05 3.31
N GLN A 79 -4.86 36.65 2.71
CA GLN A 79 -5.95 35.91 2.11
C GLN A 79 -5.53 35.13 0.86
N ALA A 80 -4.57 35.65 0.08
CA ALA A 80 -3.98 34.95 -1.05
C ALA A 80 -3.11 33.77 -0.58
N GLU A 81 -2.27 33.99 0.42
CA GLU A 81 -1.45 32.94 1.05
C GLU A 81 -2.31 31.82 1.65
N LEU A 82 -3.39 32.17 2.35
CA LEU A 82 -4.31 31.19 2.93
C LEU A 82 -4.99 30.35 1.84
N LYS A 83 -5.36 30.95 0.71
CA LYS A 83 -5.90 30.21 -0.44
C LYS A 83 -4.87 29.29 -1.07
N GLN A 84 -3.62 29.74 -1.21
CA GLN A 84 -2.52 28.91 -1.72
C GLN A 84 -2.24 27.73 -0.80
N ALA A 85 -2.12 27.96 0.51
CA ALA A 85 -1.92 26.92 1.50
C ALA A 85 -3.08 25.90 1.50
N GLN A 86 -4.33 26.35 1.36
CA GLN A 86 -5.48 25.46 1.22
C GLN A 86 -5.41 24.60 -0.05
N GLN A 87 -4.95 25.16 -1.18
CA GLN A 87 -4.78 24.41 -2.42
C GLN A 87 -3.66 23.37 -2.31
N GLU A 88 -2.53 23.74 -1.68
CA GLU A 88 -1.42 22.82 -1.42
C GLU A 88 -1.84 21.69 -0.50
N LEU A 89 -2.58 22.00 0.58
CA LEU A 89 -3.10 20.99 1.50
C LEU A 89 -4.06 20.02 0.78
N ALA A 90 -4.96 20.53 -0.07
CA ALA A 90 -5.85 19.69 -0.87
C ALA A 90 -5.08 18.80 -1.86
N ARG A 91 -4.02 19.32 -2.50
CA ARG A 91 -3.15 18.53 -3.37
C ARG A 91 -2.41 17.43 -2.62
N LEU A 92 -1.80 17.77 -1.49
CA LEU A 92 -1.08 16.81 -0.65
C LEU A 92 -2.01 15.72 -0.10
N GLN A 93 -3.25 16.07 0.25
CA GLN A 93 -4.26 15.09 0.64
C GLN A 93 -4.60 14.13 -0.51
N ALA A 94 -4.80 14.65 -1.73
CA ALA A 94 -5.07 13.83 -2.90
C ALA A 94 -3.88 12.91 -3.24
N GLU A 95 -2.65 13.40 -3.13
CA GLU A 95 -1.43 12.60 -3.32
C GLU A 95 -1.29 11.50 -2.27
N LEU A 96 -1.58 11.82 -1.01
CA LEU A 96 -1.53 10.86 0.10
C LEU A 96 -2.59 9.76 -0.08
N ASP A 97 -3.80 10.12 -0.50
CA ASP A 97 -4.87 9.15 -0.80
C ASP A 97 -4.54 8.30 -2.03
N ALA A 98 -3.93 8.89 -3.07
CA ALA A 98 -3.45 8.15 -4.23
C ALA A 98 -2.35 7.15 -3.85
N GLN A 99 -1.37 7.56 -3.03
CA GLN A 99 -0.32 6.68 -2.54
C GLN A 99 -0.89 5.56 -1.67
N LYS A 100 -1.84 5.84 -0.78
CA LYS A 100 -2.51 4.82 0.03
C LYS A 100 -3.24 3.79 -0.83
N ARG A 101 -3.89 4.21 -1.92
CA ARG A 101 -4.53 3.29 -2.86
C ARG A 101 -3.49 2.44 -3.58
N GLN A 102 -2.41 3.06 -4.06
CA GLN A 102 -1.33 2.35 -4.75
C GLN A 102 -0.65 1.32 -3.83
N THR A 103 -0.41 1.65 -2.56
CA THR A 103 0.17 0.69 -1.61
C THR A 103 -0.80 -0.43 -1.27
N ALA A 104 -2.09 -0.14 -1.11
CA ALA A 104 -3.11 -1.16 -0.89
C ALA A 104 -3.25 -2.11 -2.09
N GLU A 105 -3.23 -1.58 -3.31
CA GLU A 105 -3.25 -2.36 -4.55
C GLU A 105 -1.99 -3.22 -4.69
N ALA A 106 -0.81 -2.66 -4.40
CA ALA A 106 0.45 -3.39 -4.44
C ALA A 106 0.49 -4.51 -3.40
N GLN A 107 -0.03 -4.28 -2.19
CA GLN A 107 -0.16 -5.30 -1.14
C GLN A 107 -1.13 -6.40 -1.57
N ALA A 108 -2.30 -6.06 -2.09
CA ALA A 108 -3.27 -7.04 -2.59
C ALA A 108 -2.70 -7.88 -3.74
N ALA A 109 -1.94 -7.26 -4.65
CA ALA A 109 -1.26 -7.96 -5.72
C ALA A 109 -0.14 -8.89 -5.19
N ALA A 110 0.63 -8.44 -4.19
CA ALA A 110 1.65 -9.26 -3.55
C ALA A 110 1.05 -10.49 -2.85
N GLU A 111 -0.03 -10.32 -2.09
CA GLU A 111 -0.74 -11.43 -1.44
C GLU A 111 -1.34 -12.41 -2.46
N ALA A 112 -1.90 -11.91 -3.57
CA ALA A 112 -2.42 -12.75 -4.63
C ALA A 112 -1.31 -13.58 -5.29
N ASN A 113 -0.16 -12.95 -5.58
CA ASN A 113 1.01 -13.61 -6.14
C ASN A 113 1.59 -14.66 -5.17
N GLU A 114 1.63 -14.37 -3.87
CA GLU A 114 2.09 -15.31 -2.85
C GLU A 114 1.17 -16.54 -2.76
N LYS A 115 -0.15 -16.33 -2.74
CA LYS A 115 -1.14 -17.43 -2.77
C LYS A 115 -0.99 -18.28 -4.03
N GLN A 116 -0.78 -17.66 -5.19
CA GLN A 116 -0.53 -18.37 -6.45
C GLN A 116 0.77 -19.17 -6.40
N ALA A 117 1.86 -18.57 -5.92
CA ALA A 117 3.15 -19.25 -5.77
C ALA A 117 3.06 -20.46 -4.83
N LEU A 118 2.37 -20.33 -3.70
CA LEU A 118 2.13 -21.44 -2.78
C LEU A 118 1.29 -22.55 -3.43
N SER A 119 0.25 -22.20 -4.18
CA SER A 119 -0.58 -23.17 -4.92
C SER A 119 0.24 -23.92 -5.97
N LEU A 120 1.05 -23.20 -6.76
CA LEU A 120 1.94 -23.81 -7.76
C LEU A 120 3.00 -24.70 -7.09
N GLN A 121 3.55 -24.30 -5.94
CA GLN A 121 4.49 -25.12 -5.20
C GLN A 121 3.84 -26.42 -4.68
N GLN A 122 2.61 -26.34 -4.17
CA GLN A 122 1.86 -27.51 -3.74
C GLN A 122 1.56 -28.44 -4.92
N GLN A 123 1.11 -27.89 -6.05
CA GLN A 123 0.91 -28.67 -7.28
C GLN A 123 2.21 -29.34 -7.75
N GLY A 124 3.33 -28.63 -7.73
CA GLY A 124 4.64 -29.17 -8.05
C GLY A 124 5.03 -30.35 -7.16
N ARG A 125 4.79 -30.25 -5.85
CA ARG A 125 5.05 -31.35 -4.90
C ARG A 125 4.15 -32.56 -5.14
N VAL A 126 2.87 -32.34 -5.43
CA VAL A 126 1.92 -33.42 -5.75
C VAL A 126 2.33 -34.13 -7.03
N LEU A 127 2.71 -33.39 -8.08
CA LEU A 127 3.17 -33.97 -9.33
C LEU A 127 4.46 -34.78 -9.13
N GLN A 128 5.42 -34.28 -8.35
CA GLN A 128 6.63 -35.03 -8.03
C GLN A 128 6.31 -36.33 -7.28
N ALA A 129 5.43 -36.29 -6.28
CA ALA A 129 5.01 -37.49 -5.55
C ALA A 129 4.33 -38.52 -6.47
N LEU A 130 3.49 -38.08 -7.41
CA LEU A 130 2.85 -38.97 -8.39
C LEU A 130 3.86 -39.60 -9.35
N VAL A 131 4.87 -38.85 -9.79
CA VAL A 131 5.95 -39.38 -10.63
C VAL A 131 6.78 -40.41 -9.87
N ASP A 132 7.12 -40.14 -8.62
CA ASP A 132 7.85 -41.09 -7.76
C ASP A 132 7.05 -42.36 -7.49
N GLU A 133 5.74 -42.25 -7.29
CA GLU A 133 4.86 -43.41 -7.15
C GLU A 133 4.79 -44.22 -8.43
N ARG A 134 4.61 -43.57 -9.58
CA ARG A 134 4.58 -44.23 -10.90
C ARG A 134 5.88 -44.95 -11.20
N THR A 135 7.02 -44.34 -10.91
CA THR A 135 8.33 -44.97 -11.13
C THR A 135 8.51 -46.20 -10.24
N ARG A 136 8.15 -46.12 -8.94
CA ARG A 136 8.19 -47.28 -8.03
C ARG A 136 7.29 -48.41 -8.49
N VAL A 137 6.06 -48.11 -8.89
CA VAL A 137 5.12 -49.11 -9.40
C VAL A 137 5.66 -49.75 -10.67
N ASN A 138 6.15 -48.96 -11.63
CA ASN A 138 6.75 -49.50 -12.85
C ASN A 138 7.94 -50.41 -12.56
N LEU A 139 8.86 -50.01 -11.68
CA LEU A 139 10.00 -50.86 -11.28
C LEU A 139 9.55 -52.18 -10.63
N SER A 140 8.50 -52.14 -9.81
CA SER A 140 7.95 -53.35 -9.20
C SER A 140 7.29 -54.27 -10.24
N LEU A 141 6.58 -53.70 -11.22
CA LEU A 141 5.95 -54.44 -12.30
C LEU A 141 6.99 -55.05 -13.23
N THR A 142 8.05 -54.31 -13.60
CA THR A 142 9.14 -54.86 -14.41
C THR A 142 9.84 -56.00 -13.70
N ALA A 143 10.12 -55.88 -12.39
CA ALA A 143 10.72 -56.96 -11.61
C ALA A 143 9.81 -58.20 -11.53
N LEU A 144 8.50 -58.01 -11.36
CA LEU A 144 7.53 -59.12 -11.37
C LEU A 144 7.44 -59.79 -12.74
N LEU A 145 7.42 -59.00 -13.81
CA LEU A 145 7.41 -59.51 -15.18
C LEU A 145 8.69 -60.30 -15.45
N GLU A 146 9.86 -59.76 -15.15
CA GLU A 146 11.15 -60.48 -15.31
C GLU A 146 11.21 -61.78 -14.50
N ARG A 147 10.68 -61.78 -13.27
CA ARG A 147 10.60 -63.00 -12.47
C ARG A 147 9.65 -64.01 -13.10
N SER A 148 8.47 -63.56 -13.54
CA SER A 148 7.47 -64.43 -14.15
C SER A 148 7.96 -65.04 -15.47
N THR A 149 8.65 -64.26 -16.30
CA THR A 149 9.19 -64.73 -17.58
C THR A 149 10.31 -65.74 -17.37
N LYS A 150 11.19 -65.53 -16.37
CA LYS A 150 12.20 -66.52 -15.98
C LYS A 150 11.57 -67.83 -15.51
N LEU A 151 10.60 -67.77 -14.60
CA LEU A 151 9.91 -68.97 -14.10
C LEU A 151 9.15 -69.70 -15.21
N LEU A 152 8.55 -68.97 -16.15
CA LEU A 152 7.86 -69.54 -17.30
C LEU A 152 8.84 -70.23 -18.25
N ALA A 153 9.96 -69.58 -18.59
CA ALA A 153 11.01 -70.17 -19.42
C ALA A 153 11.62 -71.43 -18.78
N GLU A 154 11.84 -71.42 -17.47
CA GLU A 154 12.29 -72.61 -16.73
C GLU A 154 11.24 -73.74 -16.76
N ALA A 155 9.95 -73.42 -16.60
CA ALA A 155 8.87 -74.39 -16.67
C ALA A 155 8.73 -74.98 -18.09
N GLU A 156 8.85 -74.15 -19.13
CA GLU A 156 8.85 -74.59 -20.53
C GLU A 156 10.04 -75.52 -20.83
N ALA A 157 11.24 -75.17 -20.38
CA ALA A 157 12.43 -76.00 -20.56
C ALA A 157 12.26 -77.37 -19.88
N LYS A 158 11.74 -77.40 -18.65
CA LYS A 158 11.44 -78.67 -17.95
C LYS A 158 10.37 -79.48 -18.65
N ASN A 159 9.30 -78.83 -19.13
CA ASN A 159 8.25 -79.51 -19.90
C ASN A 159 8.79 -80.14 -21.19
N GLN A 160 9.68 -79.45 -21.91
CA GLN A 160 10.35 -79.99 -23.10
C GLN A 160 11.23 -81.19 -22.74
N GLN A 161 11.96 -81.13 -21.63
CA GLN A 161 12.81 -82.23 -21.14
C GLN A 161 11.98 -83.45 -20.74
N ILE A 162 10.88 -83.27 -20.01
CA ILE A 162 9.94 -84.36 -19.67
C ILE A 162 9.33 -84.97 -20.94
N TYR A 163 8.94 -84.14 -21.92
CA TYR A 163 8.41 -84.63 -23.18
C TYR A 163 9.44 -85.47 -23.96
N ALA A 164 10.71 -85.03 -24.01
CA ALA A 164 11.78 -85.78 -24.63
C ALA A 164 12.02 -87.14 -23.95
N VAL A 165 12.04 -87.19 -22.61
CA VAL A 165 12.12 -88.45 -21.84
C VAL A 165 10.89 -89.33 -22.07
N GLY A 166 9.70 -88.74 -22.21
CA GLY A 166 8.48 -89.47 -22.59
C GLY A 166 8.58 -90.11 -23.97
N LEU A 167 9.14 -89.41 -24.96
CA LEU A 167 9.38 -89.96 -26.29
C LEU A 167 10.38 -91.11 -26.27
N THR A 168 11.48 -91.00 -25.52
CA THR A 168 12.46 -92.10 -25.42
C THR A 168 11.85 -93.33 -24.77
N LEU A 169 10.99 -93.17 -23.74
CA LEU A 169 10.21 -94.24 -23.13
C LEU A 169 9.30 -94.94 -24.16
N ILE A 170 8.54 -94.16 -24.94
CA ILE A 170 7.64 -94.70 -25.98
C ILE A 170 8.44 -95.46 -27.04
N GLU A 171 9.56 -94.90 -27.49
CA GLU A 171 10.43 -95.59 -28.46
C GLU A 171 11.00 -96.89 -27.92
N HIS A 172 11.45 -96.90 -26.66
CA HIS A 172 12.01 -98.10 -26.03
C HIS A 172 10.94 -99.19 -25.88
N LEU A 173 9.72 -98.83 -25.46
CA LEU A 173 8.59 -99.76 -25.43
C LEU A 173 8.20 -100.28 -26.82
N ARG A 174 8.27 -99.44 -27.86
CA ARG A 174 7.94 -99.80 -29.24
C ARG A 174 8.98 -100.74 -29.87
N LYS A 175 10.27 -100.55 -29.56
CA LYS A 175 11.38 -101.36 -30.08
C LYS A 175 11.47 -102.74 -29.41
N ARG A 176 10.76 -102.98 -28.31
CA ARG A 176 10.80 -104.23 -27.55
C ARG A 176 10.21 -105.41 -28.32
N THR A 177 11.06 -106.35 -28.69
CA THR A 177 10.68 -107.56 -29.43
C THR A 177 10.16 -108.66 -28.49
N PRO A 178 9.42 -109.67 -28.97
CA PRO A 178 9.03 -110.83 -28.16
C PRO A 178 10.24 -111.61 -27.61
N TYR A 179 11.38 -111.59 -28.31
CA TYR A 179 12.64 -112.17 -27.84
C TYR A 179 13.15 -111.46 -26.58
N ASP A 180 13.10 -110.13 -26.53
CA ASP A 180 13.51 -109.35 -25.35
C ASP A 180 12.62 -109.59 -24.11
N ARG A 181 11.35 -109.94 -24.32
CA ARG A 181 10.45 -110.34 -23.23
C ARG A 181 10.78 -111.73 -22.69
N ALA A 182 11.12 -112.67 -23.57
CA ALA A 182 11.55 -114.00 -23.16
C ALA A 182 12.91 -113.96 -22.43
N ALA A 183 13.85 -113.13 -22.90
CA ALA A 183 15.14 -112.92 -22.25
C ALA A 183 14.99 -112.29 -20.85
N ALA A 184 14.03 -111.39 -20.65
CA ALA A 184 13.73 -110.82 -19.33
C ALA A 184 13.12 -111.83 -18.34
N ALA A 185 12.54 -112.94 -18.83
CA ALA A 185 11.97 -114.00 -18.02
C ALA A 185 12.95 -115.17 -17.76
N ASP A 186 14.25 -114.98 -18.07
CA ASP A 186 15.29 -115.99 -17.86
C ASP A 186 15.45 -116.33 -16.36
N PRO A 187 15.14 -117.59 -15.95
CA PRO A 187 15.18 -118.00 -14.55
C PRO A 187 16.59 -118.33 -14.03
N LEU A 188 17.60 -118.42 -14.89
CA LEU A 188 18.93 -118.90 -14.50
C LEU A 188 19.84 -117.81 -13.94
N PHE A 189 19.94 -116.66 -14.61
CA PHE A 189 20.84 -115.57 -14.19
C PHE A 189 20.15 -114.22 -14.03
N GLY A 190 18.93 -114.02 -14.56
CA GLY A 190 18.15 -112.80 -14.39
C GLY A 190 18.79 -111.50 -14.89
N LEU A 191 19.93 -111.56 -15.60
CA LEU A 191 20.73 -110.39 -15.96
C LEU A 191 19.97 -109.39 -16.85
N ALA A 192 19.11 -109.89 -17.74
CA ALA A 192 18.27 -109.04 -18.60
C ALA A 192 17.19 -108.30 -17.80
N ALA A 193 16.62 -108.93 -16.76
CA ALA A 193 15.66 -108.28 -15.87
C ALA A 193 16.31 -107.14 -15.07
N VAL A 194 17.51 -107.38 -14.52
CA VAL A 194 18.28 -106.35 -13.79
C VAL A 194 18.68 -105.19 -14.71
N ARG A 195 19.04 -105.45 -15.97
CA ARG A 195 19.32 -104.38 -16.96
C ARG A 195 18.10 -103.51 -17.23
N LEU A 196 16.92 -104.12 -17.40
CA LEU A 196 15.67 -103.39 -17.59
C LEU A 196 15.28 -102.58 -16.35
N GLU A 197 15.52 -103.13 -15.15
CA GLU A 197 15.29 -102.43 -13.89
C GLU A 197 16.23 -101.22 -13.75
N ASN A 198 17.51 -101.37 -14.08
CA ASN A 198 18.48 -100.27 -14.09
C ASN A 198 18.10 -99.17 -15.11
N GLU A 199 17.64 -99.54 -16.31
CA GLU A 199 17.18 -98.57 -17.31
C GLU A 199 15.91 -97.84 -16.86
N ALA A 200 14.96 -98.57 -16.25
CA ALA A 200 13.76 -97.98 -15.67
C ALA A 200 14.10 -97.04 -14.49
N GLU A 201 15.06 -97.41 -13.65
CA GLU A 201 15.53 -96.58 -12.54
C GLU A 201 16.29 -95.35 -13.02
N GLN A 202 17.06 -95.44 -14.10
CA GLN A 202 17.69 -94.28 -14.74
C GLN A 202 16.67 -93.30 -15.30
N LEU A 203 15.66 -93.77 -16.03
CA LEU A 203 14.60 -92.93 -16.57
C LEU A 203 13.71 -92.34 -15.47
N ARG A 204 13.43 -93.11 -14.41
CA ARG A 204 12.76 -92.62 -13.21
C ARG A 204 13.58 -91.53 -12.53
N SER A 205 14.89 -91.72 -12.38
CA SER A 205 15.80 -90.71 -11.82
C SER A 205 15.81 -89.43 -12.65
N GLN A 206 15.79 -89.55 -13.99
CA GLN A 206 15.68 -88.40 -14.90
C GLN A 206 14.35 -87.66 -14.75
N LEU A 207 13.23 -88.37 -14.57
CA LEU A 207 11.92 -87.76 -14.31
C LEU A 207 11.84 -87.11 -12.92
N ASP A 208 12.41 -87.76 -11.90
CA ASP A 208 12.42 -87.24 -10.53
C ASP A 208 13.26 -85.96 -10.42
N LEU A 209 14.36 -85.82 -11.18
CA LEU A 209 15.13 -84.57 -11.29
C LEU A 209 14.33 -83.41 -11.91
N GLN A 210 13.37 -83.72 -12.78
CA GLN A 210 12.54 -82.73 -13.48
C GLN A 210 11.24 -82.40 -12.72
N ARG A 211 10.87 -83.22 -11.75
CA ARG A 211 9.66 -83.04 -10.95
C ARG A 211 9.77 -81.76 -10.12
N LEU A 212 8.75 -80.92 -10.20
CA LEU A 212 8.59 -79.76 -9.33
C LEU A 212 8.37 -80.24 -7.89
N VAL A 213 9.44 -80.31 -7.09
CA VAL A 213 9.33 -80.33 -5.64
C VAL A 213 9.07 -78.89 -5.23
N ARG A 214 7.88 -78.62 -4.69
CA ARG A 214 7.54 -77.36 -4.04
C ARG A 214 8.33 -77.21 -2.75
#